data_AF-A0ABD6E9J6-F1
#
_entry.id   AF-A0ABD6E9J6-F1
#
_cell.length_a   1.000
_cell.length_b   1.000
_cell.length_c   1.000
_cell.angle_alpha   90.00
_cell.angle_beta   90.00
_cell.angle_gamma   90.00
#
_symmetry.space_group_name_H-M   'P 1'
#
loop_
_entity.id
_entity.type
_entity.pdbx_description
1 polymer ?
#
loop_
_entity_poly.entity_id
_entity_poly.type
_entity_poly.pdbx_seq_one_letter_code
_entity_poly.pdbx_strand_id
1 'polypeptide(L)'
;MPRISEEELISYLLRLIDVGQDCPLLSRNAHGSLHLNENFTLFDGRSERPVATHVRPFIRCYQQVNELSDLIKSTGTVSVLSQVMHEYLIRYLSEHCTDVASLYGRKDLSLYTLPSSTRNFRIVISVLHNLSLPLLRKHQSEFEKIDDFLENFLNFALIMETKSKLEAYTIGRVQEVFIPTMLQYFDHIFQYGTVEHIFNEEFKFYTDEKNRSTLQVRQVRCRLWSESLIRYILSGARSAWRIRLAAGDSIELKKFSLWFEEAVGPNYFQRIHFMRENVLLWSLEIAAEKCAKESASLLFKMVTNDSSLKEILEECQKIYSGCAVREFMTELFQLKSSMCMNDIVQSFYNTLKLWGFSSSSCQRWTLTCDEDSVNIRPKIPLPITYIIDEEVITAMMDCLHFSLKLDHAADILANIIIQRKLPAKLFAKRRKFCYLVDYLAQPISMLSELLHTHLNALFARKIPLVLSSRSVEEAHGVMLSLKMHLSNLVSRKSGRLLIHSAIDKLCSIAEELSNRFLEGFGDDFSLDDLIVIVKKERKLLLGMSRSMEGTVFSCINVLLS
;
A
#
# COMPACT_ATOMS: atom_id res chain seq x y z
N MET A 1 11.96 65.03 33.01
CA MET A 1 11.33 63.98 32.18
C MET A 1 11.20 64.51 30.76
N PRO A 2 11.59 63.77 29.72
CA PRO A 2 11.31 64.15 28.33
C PRO A 2 9.80 64.35 28.14
N ARG A 3 9.40 65.56 27.75
CA ARG A 3 8.02 65.94 27.40
C ARG A 3 7.80 65.66 25.92
N ILE A 4 6.76 64.92 25.59
CA ILE A 4 6.42 64.56 24.20
C ILE A 4 5.11 65.26 23.81
N SER A 5 5.03 65.78 22.59
CA SER A 5 3.80 66.35 22.02
C SER A 5 2.81 65.27 21.58
N GLU A 6 1.54 65.63 21.37
CA GLU A 6 0.53 64.67 20.87
C GLU A 6 0.94 64.08 19.50
N GLU A 7 1.44 64.91 18.59
CA GLU A 7 1.89 64.49 17.25
C GLU A 7 3.09 63.55 17.30
N GLU A 8 4.07 63.84 18.17
CA GLU A 8 5.22 62.97 18.40
C GLU A 8 4.80 61.62 19.00
N LEU A 9 3.84 61.61 19.94
CA LEU A 9 3.32 60.38 20.51
C LEU A 9 2.57 59.54 19.47
N ILE A 10 1.74 60.16 18.62
CA ILE A 10 1.06 59.47 17.51
C ILE A 10 2.09 58.85 16.56
N SER A 11 3.16 59.57 16.22
CA SER A 11 4.26 59.04 15.40
C SER A 11 4.90 57.82 16.05
N TYR A 12 5.24 57.87 17.35
CA TYR A 12 5.82 56.72 18.06
C TYR A 12 4.87 55.53 18.19
N LEU A 13 3.56 55.76 18.30
CA LEU A 13 2.55 54.69 18.33
C LEU A 13 2.37 54.03 16.96
N LEU A 14 2.48 54.79 15.86
CA LEU A 14 2.46 54.22 14.51
C LEU A 14 3.70 53.36 14.25
N ARG A 15 4.88 53.75 14.76
CA ARG A 15 6.11 52.93 14.69
C ARG A 15 5.97 51.57 15.39
N LEU A 16 5.08 51.44 16.38
CA LEU A 16 4.82 50.17 17.05
C LEU A 16 4.00 49.18 16.20
N ILE A 17 3.32 49.68 15.17
CA ILE A 17 2.54 48.86 14.24
C ILE A 17 3.30 48.68 12.92
N ASP A 18 4.29 49.53 12.65
CA ASP A 18 5.17 49.48 11.49
C ASP A 18 6.24 48.38 11.62
N VAL A 19 6.64 47.77 10.51
CA VAL A 19 7.51 46.59 10.51
C VAL A 19 8.97 47.04 10.61
N GLY A 20 9.69 46.53 11.63
CA GLY A 20 11.14 46.72 11.75
C GLY A 20 11.58 48.09 12.25
N GLN A 21 10.67 48.92 12.78
CA GLN A 21 11.02 50.17 13.43
C GLN A 21 11.20 49.99 14.95
N ASP A 22 12.32 50.47 15.48
CA ASP A 22 12.52 50.57 16.91
C ASP A 22 11.73 51.75 17.49
N CYS A 23 11.00 51.50 18.57
CA CYS A 23 10.23 52.53 19.26
C CYS A 23 10.98 52.98 20.53
N PRO A 24 11.34 54.27 20.67
CA PRO A 24 12.08 54.77 21.83
C PRO A 24 11.29 54.70 23.15
N LEU A 25 9.97 54.46 23.08
CA LEU A 25 9.09 54.26 24.24
C LEU A 25 9.26 52.86 24.89
N LEU A 26 9.90 51.92 24.19
CA LEU A 26 10.11 50.55 24.66
C LEU A 26 11.60 50.25 24.78
N SER A 27 11.97 49.56 25.86
CA SER A 27 13.32 49.05 26.11
C SER A 27 13.27 47.53 26.28
N ARG A 28 14.32 46.82 25.87
CA ARG A 28 14.44 45.37 26.08
C ARG A 28 15.29 45.10 27.32
N ASN A 29 14.81 44.25 28.22
CA ASN A 29 15.62 43.76 29.34
C ASN A 29 16.61 42.68 28.89
N ALA A 30 17.57 42.32 29.76
CA ALA A 30 18.57 41.28 29.51
C ALA A 30 17.99 39.89 29.16
N HIS A 31 16.71 39.64 29.48
CA HIS A 31 15.98 38.41 29.14
C HIS A 31 15.12 38.53 27.86
N GLY A 32 15.20 39.66 27.14
CA GLY A 32 14.44 39.90 25.91
C GLY A 32 13.00 40.41 26.12
N SER A 33 12.53 40.57 27.36
CA SER A 33 11.20 41.14 27.64
C SER A 33 11.15 42.65 27.37
N LEU A 34 10.05 43.11 26.78
CA LEU A 34 9.81 44.53 26.50
C LEU A 34 9.25 45.26 27.73
N HIS A 35 9.90 46.34 28.12
CA HIS A 35 9.48 47.23 29.22
C HIS A 35 9.22 48.64 28.69
N LEU A 36 8.11 49.23 29.13
CA LEU A 36 7.75 50.60 28.81
C LEU A 36 8.66 51.56 29.60
N ASN A 37 9.24 52.53 28.91
CA ASN A 37 10.08 53.54 29.55
C ASN A 37 9.18 54.54 30.29
N GLU A 38 9.08 54.43 31.62
CA GLU A 38 8.20 55.25 32.47
C GLU A 38 8.63 56.73 32.56
N ASN A 39 9.77 57.08 31.97
CA ASN A 39 10.32 58.44 31.99
C ASN A 39 9.61 59.44 31.06
N PHE A 40 8.66 58.98 30.23
CA PHE A 40 7.94 59.81 29.27
C PHE A 40 6.58 60.26 29.79
N THR A 41 6.33 61.58 29.72
CA THR A 41 5.06 62.22 30.12
C THR A 41 4.45 63.00 28.96
N LEU A 42 3.15 62.84 28.72
CA LEU A 42 2.38 63.60 27.74
C LEU A 42 1.99 64.95 28.36
N PHE A 43 2.18 66.05 27.63
CA PHE A 43 1.82 67.39 28.08
C PHE A 43 0.65 67.95 27.27
N ASP A 44 -0.58 67.86 27.82
CA ASP A 44 -1.82 68.35 27.19
C ASP A 44 -2.03 69.88 27.37
N GLY A 45 -0.98 70.64 27.67
CA GLY A 45 -1.06 72.08 27.97
C GLY A 45 -1.60 72.46 29.36
N ARG A 46 -2.16 71.50 30.13
CA ARG A 46 -2.73 71.73 31.49
C ARG A 46 -2.19 70.81 32.59
N SER A 47 -1.80 69.57 32.27
CA SER A 47 -1.28 68.59 33.23
C SER A 47 -0.42 67.54 32.53
N GLU A 48 0.60 67.02 33.21
CA GLU A 48 1.40 65.89 32.74
C GLU A 48 0.65 64.57 32.97
N ARG A 49 0.46 63.78 31.93
CA ARG A 49 -0.21 62.46 31.99
C ARG A 49 0.76 61.33 31.64
N PRO A 50 0.62 60.14 32.27
CA PRO A 50 1.45 58.99 31.93
C PRO A 50 1.10 58.45 30.53
N VAL A 51 2.12 58.30 29.69
CA VAL A 51 2.00 57.79 28.31
C VAL A 51 1.60 56.30 28.26
N ALA A 52 1.85 55.57 29.35
CA ALA A 52 1.61 54.13 29.48
C ALA A 52 0.19 53.69 29.08
N THR A 53 -0.83 54.48 29.44
CA THR A 53 -2.24 54.17 29.17
C THR A 53 -2.55 54.14 27.67
N HIS A 54 -1.86 54.99 26.89
CA HIS A 54 -2.05 55.10 25.43
C HIS A 54 -1.22 54.09 24.64
N VAL A 55 -0.07 53.65 25.18
CA VAL A 55 0.84 52.70 24.52
C VAL A 55 0.41 51.24 24.72
N ARG A 56 -0.16 50.91 25.89
CA ARG A 56 -0.55 49.53 26.25
C ARG A 56 -1.34 48.76 25.19
N PRO A 57 -2.30 49.35 24.45
CA PRO A 57 -3.04 48.66 23.39
C PRO A 57 -2.21 48.29 22.15
N PHE A 58 -0.99 48.79 22.01
CA PHE A 58 -0.11 48.60 20.85
C PHE A 58 1.07 47.67 21.14
N ILE A 59 1.45 47.49 22.41
CA ILE A 59 2.58 46.63 22.83
C ILE A 59 2.45 45.20 22.30
N ARG A 60 1.26 44.61 22.44
CA ARG A 60 1.01 43.24 21.95
C ARG A 60 1.17 43.15 20.43
N CYS A 61 0.65 44.14 19.70
CA CYS A 61 0.79 44.16 18.25
C CYS A 61 2.25 44.30 17.83
N TYR A 62 3.03 45.15 18.52
CA TYR A 62 4.47 45.29 18.28
C TYR A 62 5.25 43.99 18.50
N GLN A 63 4.93 43.26 19.57
CA GLN A 63 5.51 41.93 19.82
C GLN A 63 5.21 40.96 18.66
N GLN A 64 3.95 40.91 18.25
CA GLN A 64 3.49 40.02 17.18
C GLN A 64 4.13 40.36 15.83
N VAL A 65 4.26 41.65 15.49
CA VAL A 65 4.94 42.10 14.26
C VAL A 65 6.42 41.72 14.28
N ASN A 66 7.11 41.91 15.40
CA ASN A 66 8.52 41.54 15.50
C ASN A 66 8.73 40.02 15.41
N GLU A 67 7.90 39.21 16.07
CA GLU A 67 7.98 37.75 15.98
C GLU A 67 7.67 37.25 14.56
N LEU A 68 6.70 37.83 13.87
CA LEU A 68 6.44 37.55 12.45
C LEU A 68 7.62 38.00 11.55
N SER A 69 8.25 39.13 11.85
CA SER A 69 9.45 39.60 11.14
C SER A 69 10.65 38.66 11.37
N ASP A 70 10.81 38.14 12.58
CA ASP A 70 11.86 37.18 12.92
C ASP A 70 11.63 35.84 12.23
N LEU A 71 10.37 35.40 12.07
CA LEU A 71 10.01 34.22 11.26
C LEU A 71 10.48 34.38 9.81
N ILE A 72 10.16 35.53 9.19
CA ILE A 72 10.56 35.85 7.81
C ILE A 72 12.09 35.86 7.66
N LYS A 73 12.82 36.36 8.66
CA LYS A 73 14.28 36.43 8.66
C LYS A 73 14.94 35.09 8.94
N SER A 74 14.21 34.07 9.34
CA SER A 74 14.78 32.76 9.64
C SER A 74 15.18 32.04 8.34
N THR A 75 16.47 32.11 8.00
CA THR A 75 17.05 31.59 6.74
C THR A 75 17.23 30.06 6.70
N GLY A 76 16.51 29.32 7.55
CA GLY A 76 16.74 27.88 7.79
C GLY A 76 15.55 26.97 7.50
N THR A 77 14.41 27.49 7.02
CA THR A 77 13.22 26.66 6.78
C THR A 77 13.35 25.87 5.49
N VAL A 78 13.56 24.55 5.63
CA VAL A 78 13.61 23.59 4.52
C VAL A 78 12.21 23.28 3.98
N SER A 79 11.16 23.48 4.80
CA SER A 79 9.78 23.15 4.45
C SER A 79 9.16 24.09 3.39
N VAL A 80 8.54 23.49 2.38
CA VAL A 80 7.69 24.13 1.36
C VAL A 80 6.52 24.87 2.01
N LEU A 81 5.81 24.26 2.96
CA LEU A 81 4.71 24.94 3.65
C LEU A 81 5.17 26.17 4.43
N SER A 82 6.32 26.09 5.07
CA SER A 82 6.91 27.23 5.77
C SER A 82 7.30 28.34 4.79
N GLN A 83 7.86 27.99 3.63
CA GLN A 83 8.19 28.95 2.57
C GLN A 83 6.94 29.64 2.02
N VAL A 84 5.87 28.88 1.74
CA VAL A 84 4.59 29.41 1.27
C VAL A 84 4.00 30.40 2.28
N MET A 85 4.07 30.08 3.58
CA MET A 85 3.65 30.99 4.64
C MET A 85 4.56 32.22 4.75
N HIS A 86 5.89 32.07 4.58
CA HIS A 86 6.82 33.19 4.56
C HIS A 86 6.51 34.16 3.41
N GLU A 87 6.32 33.66 2.20
CA GLU A 87 5.99 34.49 1.03
C GLU A 87 4.68 35.24 1.23
N TYR A 88 3.66 34.55 1.77
CA TYR A 88 2.39 35.20 2.11
C TYR A 88 2.56 36.31 3.17
N LEU A 89 3.31 36.04 4.24
CA LEU A 89 3.56 37.01 5.31
C LEU A 89 4.38 38.20 4.81
N ILE A 90 5.39 37.99 3.96
CA ILE A 90 6.17 39.07 3.33
C ILE A 90 5.24 39.98 2.53
N ARG A 91 4.40 39.38 1.67
CA ARG A 91 3.44 40.14 0.86
C ARG A 91 2.48 40.93 1.75
N TYR A 92 1.87 40.28 2.74
CA TYR A 92 0.94 40.94 3.65
C TYR A 92 1.61 42.08 4.43
N LEU A 93 2.80 41.85 5.01
CA LEU A 93 3.51 42.87 5.76
C LEU A 93 3.94 44.05 4.88
N SER A 94 4.25 43.82 3.60
CA SER A 94 4.55 44.90 2.66
C SER A 94 3.32 45.78 2.37
N GLU A 95 2.16 45.17 2.13
CA GLU A 95 0.88 45.86 1.96
C GLU A 95 0.53 46.63 3.26
N HIS A 96 0.71 46.00 4.42
CA HIS A 96 0.51 46.61 5.73
C HIS A 96 1.42 47.82 5.97
N CYS A 97 2.69 47.77 5.60
CA CYS A 97 3.59 48.93 5.70
C CYS A 97 3.09 50.11 4.85
N THR A 98 2.58 49.86 3.65
CA THR A 98 2.02 50.92 2.80
C THR A 98 0.75 51.52 3.39
N ASP A 99 -0.10 50.69 4.01
CA ASP A 99 -1.31 51.15 4.69
C ASP A 99 -0.98 51.98 5.94
N VAL A 100 -0.01 51.56 6.74
CA VAL A 100 0.48 52.32 7.90
C VAL A 100 1.15 53.62 7.46
N ALA A 101 1.92 53.61 6.37
CA ALA A 101 2.53 54.81 5.77
C ALA A 101 1.47 55.88 5.43
N SER A 102 0.30 55.46 4.95
CA SER A 102 -0.82 56.36 4.64
C SER A 102 -1.39 57.08 5.88
N LEU A 103 -1.23 56.49 7.08
CA LEU A 103 -1.68 57.10 8.33
C LEU A 103 -0.76 58.24 8.77
N TYR A 104 0.54 58.21 8.46
CA TYR A 104 1.44 59.33 8.81
C TYR A 104 1.05 60.64 8.09
N GLY A 105 0.35 60.56 6.95
CA GLY A 105 -0.09 61.72 6.17
C GLY A 105 -1.46 62.29 6.58
N ARG A 106 -2.15 61.68 7.54
CA ARG A 106 -3.52 62.04 7.95
C ARG A 106 -3.54 63.10 9.05
N LYS A 107 -4.16 64.25 8.76
CA LYS A 107 -4.31 65.38 9.71
C LYS A 107 -5.46 65.22 10.70
N ASP A 108 -6.30 64.21 10.52
CA ASP A 108 -7.50 63.90 11.32
C ASP A 108 -7.24 62.88 12.45
N LEU A 109 -6.00 62.41 12.60
CA LEU A 109 -5.60 61.47 13.64
C LEU A 109 -5.36 62.20 14.97
N SER A 110 -6.01 61.69 16.01
CA SER A 110 -5.82 62.09 17.41
C SER A 110 -5.52 60.86 18.25
N LEU A 111 -5.02 61.03 19.47
CA LEU A 111 -4.79 59.90 20.40
C LEU A 111 -6.06 59.09 20.69
N TYR A 112 -7.24 59.70 20.56
CA TYR A 112 -8.53 59.05 20.75
C TYR A 112 -9.02 58.27 19.53
N THR A 113 -8.73 58.75 18.32
CA THR A 113 -9.16 58.12 17.05
C THR A 113 -8.15 57.10 16.52
N LEU A 114 -6.91 57.10 17.03
CA LEU A 114 -5.86 56.18 16.60
C LEU A 114 -6.17 54.70 16.90
N PRO A 115 -6.68 54.31 18.09
CA PRO A 115 -6.98 52.90 18.38
C PRO A 115 -8.11 52.34 17.50
N SER A 116 -9.12 53.14 17.17
CA SER A 116 -10.21 52.73 16.28
C SER A 116 -9.73 52.63 14.84
N SER A 117 -8.94 53.61 14.37
CA SER A 117 -8.37 53.64 13.01
C SER A 117 -7.40 52.49 12.76
N THR A 118 -6.72 52.01 13.79
CA THR A 118 -5.74 50.90 13.71
C THR A 118 -6.30 49.54 14.12
N ARG A 119 -7.60 49.46 14.46
CA ARG A 119 -8.24 48.25 14.98
C ARG A 119 -8.10 47.07 14.02
N ASN A 120 -8.34 47.29 12.73
CA ASN A 120 -8.34 46.24 11.72
C ASN A 120 -6.94 45.63 11.56
N PHE A 121 -5.89 46.46 11.48
CA PHE A 121 -4.50 45.99 11.40
C PHE A 121 -4.14 45.09 12.59
N ARG A 122 -4.47 45.52 13.81
CA ARG A 122 -4.17 44.74 15.03
C ARG A 122 -4.89 43.40 15.07
N ILE A 123 -6.12 43.33 14.58
CA ILE A 123 -6.88 42.07 14.48
C ILE A 123 -6.19 41.13 13.50
N VAL A 124 -5.88 41.59 12.30
CA VAL A 124 -5.28 40.75 11.24
C VAL A 124 -3.89 40.26 11.66
N ILE A 125 -3.04 41.14 12.17
CA ILE A 125 -1.71 40.77 12.71
C ILE A 125 -1.86 39.71 13.81
N SER A 126 -2.81 39.89 14.73
CA SER A 126 -3.02 38.89 15.79
C SER A 126 -3.49 37.54 15.24
N VAL A 127 -4.32 37.52 14.20
CA VAL A 127 -4.76 36.27 13.56
C VAL A 127 -3.59 35.56 12.90
N LEU A 128 -2.81 36.28 12.08
CA LEU A 128 -1.66 35.72 11.37
C LEU A 128 -0.55 35.25 12.31
N HIS A 129 -0.29 36.00 13.38
CA HIS A 129 0.66 35.62 14.42
C HIS A 129 0.23 34.35 15.13
N ASN A 130 -1.01 34.29 15.64
CA ASN A 130 -1.48 33.12 16.35
C ASN A 130 -1.53 31.88 15.46
N LEU A 131 -1.83 32.05 14.17
CA LEU A 131 -1.81 30.96 13.19
C LEU A 131 -0.38 30.42 12.98
N SER A 132 0.60 31.31 12.89
CA SER A 132 2.01 30.98 12.59
C SER A 132 2.81 30.55 13.82
N LEU A 133 2.21 30.58 15.02
CA LEU A 133 2.87 30.26 16.29
C LEU A 133 3.59 28.88 16.30
N PRO A 134 3.02 27.79 15.74
CA PRO A 134 3.70 26.51 15.69
C PRO A 134 5.01 26.54 14.89
N LEU A 135 5.07 27.35 13.82
CA LEU A 135 6.25 27.46 12.96
C LEU A 135 7.41 28.20 13.65
N LEU A 136 7.11 29.04 14.65
CA LEU A 136 8.11 29.78 15.44
C LEU A 136 8.89 28.90 16.43
N ARG A 137 8.46 27.65 16.68
CA ARG A 137 9.07 26.78 17.69
C ARG A 137 10.40 26.20 17.18
N LYS A 138 11.51 26.63 17.77
CA LYS A 138 12.87 26.23 17.33
C LYS A 138 13.30 24.80 17.68
N HIS A 139 12.62 24.12 18.61
CA HIS A 139 13.05 22.84 19.18
C HIS A 139 12.30 21.60 18.64
N GLN A 140 11.40 21.76 17.68
CA GLN A 140 10.62 20.65 17.10
C GLN A 140 11.18 20.25 15.73
N SER A 141 10.92 19.00 15.33
CA SER A 141 11.15 18.55 13.95
C SER A 141 10.23 19.30 12.97
N GLU A 142 10.62 19.41 11.70
CA GLU A 142 9.82 20.11 10.68
C GLU A 142 8.42 19.48 10.52
N PHE A 143 8.33 18.15 10.50
CA PHE A 143 7.07 17.42 10.50
C PHE A 143 6.15 17.80 11.67
N GLU A 144 6.67 17.82 12.91
CA GLU A 144 5.88 18.17 14.08
C GLU A 144 5.38 19.62 14.04
N LYS A 145 6.19 20.56 13.56
CA LYS A 145 5.77 21.95 13.39
C LYS A 145 4.63 22.07 12.40
N ILE A 146 4.70 21.32 11.30
CA ILE A 146 3.68 21.33 10.24
C ILE A 146 2.40 20.65 10.71
N ASP A 147 2.50 19.52 11.42
CA ASP A 147 1.32 18.83 11.98
C ASP A 147 0.62 19.70 13.03
N ASP A 148 1.38 20.36 13.92
CA ASP A 148 0.85 21.34 14.89
C ASP A 148 0.26 22.57 14.17
N PHE A 149 0.88 23.03 13.08
CA PHE A 149 0.36 24.14 12.25
C PHE A 149 -0.96 23.77 11.58
N LEU A 150 -1.06 22.59 10.98
CA LEU A 150 -2.28 22.08 10.35
C LEU A 150 -3.43 21.99 11.36
N GLU A 151 -3.16 21.48 12.55
CA GLU A 151 -4.16 21.41 13.61
C GLU A 151 -4.59 22.82 14.05
N ASN A 152 -3.64 23.75 14.19
CA ASN A 152 -3.95 25.14 14.52
C ASN A 152 -4.79 25.80 13.42
N PHE A 153 -4.43 25.57 12.15
CA PHE A 153 -5.17 26.07 10.99
C PHE A 153 -6.62 25.58 10.97
N LEU A 154 -6.87 24.29 11.24
CA LEU A 154 -8.22 23.74 11.35
C LEU A 154 -8.99 24.34 12.54
N ASN A 155 -8.34 24.55 13.68
CA ASN A 155 -8.95 25.24 14.82
C ASN A 155 -9.34 26.68 14.48
N PHE A 156 -8.50 27.41 13.74
CA PHE A 156 -8.82 28.74 13.25
C PHE A 156 -9.99 28.70 12.25
N ALA A 157 -9.99 27.77 11.30
CA ALA A 157 -11.10 27.58 10.38
C ALA A 157 -12.41 27.22 11.09
N LEU A 158 -12.37 26.51 12.21
CA LEU A 158 -13.57 26.23 13.01
C LEU A 158 -14.05 27.48 13.77
N ILE A 159 -13.15 28.18 14.46
CA ILE A 159 -13.49 29.34 15.29
C ILE A 159 -14.01 30.50 14.43
N MET A 160 -13.42 30.71 13.24
CA MET A 160 -13.73 31.85 12.38
C MET A 160 -15.14 31.84 11.80
N GLU A 161 -15.86 30.71 11.86
CA GLU A 161 -17.29 30.63 11.54
C GLU A 161 -18.15 31.55 12.43
N THR A 162 -17.69 31.82 13.65
CA THR A 162 -18.42 32.61 14.66
C THR A 162 -17.88 34.04 14.82
N LYS A 163 -16.83 34.40 14.08
CA LYS A 163 -16.05 35.63 14.27
C LYS A 163 -16.43 36.72 13.25
N SER A 164 -15.72 37.84 13.31
CA SER A 164 -15.98 38.97 12.41
C SER A 164 -15.63 38.63 10.95
N LYS A 165 -16.31 39.28 10.00
CA LYS A 165 -16.06 39.10 8.55
C LYS A 165 -14.60 39.34 8.16
N LEU A 166 -13.90 40.23 8.86
CA LEU A 166 -12.49 40.55 8.61
C LEU A 166 -11.55 39.38 8.96
N GLU A 167 -11.78 38.73 10.10
CA GLU A 167 -10.96 37.60 10.53
C GLU A 167 -11.18 36.38 9.63
N ALA A 168 -12.44 36.10 9.28
CA ALA A 168 -12.78 35.05 8.31
C ALA A 168 -12.17 35.33 6.93
N TYR A 169 -12.21 36.58 6.47
CA TYR A 169 -11.56 36.99 5.22
C TYR A 169 -10.05 36.78 5.25
N THR A 170 -9.40 37.09 6.39
CA THR A 170 -7.95 36.87 6.58
C THR A 170 -7.60 35.38 6.45
N ILE A 171 -8.33 34.50 7.15
CA ILE A 171 -8.11 33.06 7.02
C ILE A 171 -8.41 32.55 5.62
N GLY A 172 -9.44 33.10 4.95
CA GLY A 172 -9.73 32.81 3.53
C GLY A 172 -8.55 33.13 2.62
N ARG A 173 -7.86 34.26 2.84
CA ARG A 173 -6.64 34.62 2.10
C ARG A 173 -5.48 33.67 2.36
N VAL A 174 -5.36 33.12 3.57
CA VAL A 174 -4.36 32.08 3.86
C VAL A 174 -4.74 30.75 3.19
N GLN A 175 -6.02 30.38 3.21
CA GLN A 175 -6.55 29.20 2.51
C GLN A 175 -6.21 29.21 1.01
N GLU A 176 -6.30 30.37 0.35
CA GLU A 176 -5.97 30.54 -1.07
C GLU A 176 -4.53 30.14 -1.43
N VAL A 177 -3.59 30.29 -0.50
CA VAL A 177 -2.19 29.94 -0.74
C VAL A 177 -1.87 28.52 -0.25
N PHE A 178 -2.51 28.12 0.85
CA PHE A 178 -2.23 26.85 1.51
C PHE A 178 -2.87 25.65 0.81
N ILE A 179 -4.15 25.76 0.41
CA ILE A 179 -4.90 24.67 -0.20
C ILE A 179 -4.21 24.17 -1.49
N PRO A 180 -3.78 25.02 -2.43
CA PRO A 180 -3.07 24.56 -3.63
C PRO A 180 -1.83 23.72 -3.34
N THR A 181 -1.06 24.06 -2.29
CA THR A 181 0.13 23.30 -1.90
C THR A 181 -0.25 21.90 -1.38
N MET A 182 -1.32 21.79 -0.58
CA MET A 182 -1.85 20.48 -0.17
C MET A 182 -2.37 19.68 -1.38
N LEU A 183 -3.04 20.33 -2.33
CA LEU A 183 -3.56 19.67 -3.52
C LEU A 183 -2.43 19.14 -4.41
N GLN A 184 -1.33 19.90 -4.57
CA GLN A 184 -0.14 19.43 -5.29
C GLN A 184 0.45 18.17 -4.64
N TYR A 185 0.55 18.15 -3.31
CA TYR A 185 1.01 17.00 -2.57
C TYR A 185 0.15 15.75 -2.83
N PHE A 186 -1.18 15.88 -2.78
CA PHE A 186 -2.08 14.77 -3.10
C PHE A 186 -2.06 14.39 -4.58
N ASP A 187 -1.98 15.35 -5.49
CA ASP A 187 -1.87 15.11 -6.92
C ASP A 187 -0.67 14.21 -7.24
N HIS A 188 0.49 14.51 -6.67
CA HIS A 188 1.68 13.68 -6.88
C HIS A 188 1.47 12.24 -6.39
N ILE A 189 0.84 12.07 -5.22
CA ILE A 189 0.53 10.75 -4.65
C ILE A 189 -0.42 9.96 -5.55
N PHE A 190 -1.51 10.57 -6.02
CA PHE A 190 -2.49 9.87 -6.86
C PHE A 190 -2.03 9.71 -8.32
N GLN A 191 -1.03 10.48 -8.77
CA GLN A 191 -0.43 10.32 -10.09
C GLN A 191 0.69 9.30 -10.14
N TYR A 192 1.55 9.23 -9.11
CA TYR A 192 2.77 8.41 -9.14
C TYR A 192 2.80 7.31 -8.08
N GLY A 193 1.91 7.38 -7.08
CA GLY A 193 1.91 6.47 -5.94
C GLY A 193 3.08 6.67 -4.97
N THR A 194 3.79 7.78 -5.10
CA THR A 194 4.91 8.18 -4.24
C THR A 194 4.72 9.63 -3.78
N VAL A 195 5.52 10.07 -2.85
CA VAL A 195 5.57 11.46 -2.36
C VAL A 195 6.76 12.15 -2.99
N GLU A 196 6.54 13.37 -3.49
CA GLU A 196 7.60 14.19 -4.06
C GLU A 196 8.66 14.48 -2.99
N HIS A 197 9.94 14.42 -3.37
CA HIS A 197 11.06 14.53 -2.41
C HIS A 197 10.97 15.80 -1.54
N ILE A 198 10.47 16.90 -2.09
CA ILE A 198 10.29 18.16 -1.36
C ILE A 198 9.35 18.04 -0.15
N PHE A 199 8.34 17.16 -0.22
CA PHE A 199 7.34 16.97 0.83
C PHE A 199 7.66 15.81 1.77
N ASN A 200 8.74 15.07 1.51
CA ASN A 200 8.99 13.78 2.16
C ASN A 200 9.15 13.92 3.68
N GLU A 201 9.65 15.05 4.19
CA GLU A 201 9.84 15.32 5.63
C GLU A 201 8.74 16.19 6.25
N GLU A 202 7.71 16.56 5.48
CA GLU A 202 6.73 17.57 5.91
C GLU A 202 5.38 17.01 6.30
N PHE A 203 4.88 16.03 5.53
CA PHE A 203 3.53 15.53 5.67
C PHE A 203 3.49 14.12 6.28
N LYS A 204 2.27 13.64 6.51
CA LYS A 204 2.00 12.32 7.09
C LYS A 204 2.55 11.17 6.26
N PHE A 205 2.47 11.24 4.94
CA PHE A 205 2.93 10.19 4.04
C PHE A 205 4.33 10.53 3.53
N TYR A 206 5.15 9.49 3.39
CA TYR A 206 6.50 9.62 2.84
C TYR A 206 6.89 8.36 2.10
N THR A 207 7.84 8.51 1.19
CA THR A 207 8.41 7.41 0.41
C THR A 207 9.76 7.04 1.02
N ASP A 208 9.89 5.78 1.45
CA ASP A 208 11.19 5.22 1.83
C ASP A 208 11.97 4.90 0.55
N GLU A 209 13.20 5.40 0.45
CA GLU A 209 14.08 5.12 -0.69
C GLU A 209 14.35 3.63 -0.87
N LYS A 210 14.34 2.86 0.22
CA LYS A 210 14.56 1.40 0.20
C LYS A 210 13.32 0.63 -0.26
N ASN A 211 12.13 1.17 -0.03
CA ASN A 211 10.87 0.51 -0.38
C ASN A 211 9.89 1.49 -1.02
N ARG A 212 10.16 1.80 -2.29
CA ARG A 212 9.29 2.67 -3.11
C ARG A 212 7.94 2.04 -3.48
N SER A 213 7.71 0.76 -3.14
CA SER A 213 6.47 0.05 -3.50
C SER A 213 5.29 0.36 -2.57
N THR A 214 5.57 0.91 -1.39
CA THR A 214 4.54 1.21 -0.38
C THR A 214 4.82 2.53 0.31
N LEU A 215 3.84 3.42 0.31
CA LEU A 215 3.86 4.63 1.11
C LEU A 215 3.89 4.31 2.59
N GLN A 216 4.79 4.97 3.29
CA GLN A 216 4.90 4.88 4.75
C GLN A 216 4.05 5.97 5.40
N VAL A 217 3.64 5.73 6.64
CA VAL A 217 2.72 6.60 7.38
C VAL A 217 3.33 7.00 8.71
N ARG A 218 3.42 8.30 8.98
CA ARG A 218 3.83 8.84 10.28
C ARG A 218 2.66 8.89 11.27
N GLN A 219 2.97 8.82 12.57
CA GLN A 219 2.00 9.14 13.62
C GLN A 219 1.70 10.63 13.61
N VAL A 220 0.43 11.01 13.76
CA VAL A 220 -0.05 12.41 13.65
C VAL A 220 -0.93 12.76 14.84
N ARG A 221 -0.98 14.05 15.15
CA ARG A 221 -1.90 14.67 16.11
C ARG A 221 -3.02 15.44 15.41
N CYS A 222 -2.78 15.91 14.19
CA CYS A 222 -3.74 16.71 13.43
C CYS A 222 -5.01 15.92 13.04
N ARG A 223 -6.17 16.56 13.23
CA ARG A 223 -7.51 16.04 12.90
C ARG A 223 -7.80 15.93 11.41
N LEU A 224 -6.98 16.55 10.56
CA LEU A 224 -7.05 16.41 9.09
C LEU A 224 -7.05 14.93 8.67
N TRP A 225 -6.32 14.09 9.40
CA TRP A 225 -5.99 12.74 9.01
C TRP A 225 -6.98 11.71 9.56
N SER A 226 -8.20 11.69 9.03
CA SER A 226 -9.17 10.65 9.36
C SER A 226 -8.70 9.26 8.90
N GLU A 227 -9.15 8.20 9.57
CA GLU A 227 -8.85 6.83 9.16
C GLU A 227 -9.31 6.52 7.73
N SER A 228 -10.45 7.09 7.33
CA SER A 228 -11.01 6.95 5.98
C SER A 228 -10.12 7.61 4.94
N LEU A 229 -9.71 8.87 5.17
CA LEU A 229 -8.82 9.60 4.27
C LEU A 229 -7.50 8.84 4.07
N ILE A 230 -6.90 8.37 5.16
CA ILE A 230 -5.64 7.60 5.12
C ILE A 230 -5.81 6.34 4.28
N ARG A 231 -6.89 5.59 4.49
CA ARG A 231 -7.17 4.35 3.76
C ARG A 231 -7.33 4.60 2.26
N TYR A 232 -8.06 5.65 1.87
CA TYR A 232 -8.24 6.00 0.46
C TYR A 232 -6.95 6.43 -0.21
N ILE A 233 -6.13 7.25 0.46
CA ILE A 233 -4.83 7.67 -0.07
C ILE A 233 -3.92 6.45 -0.27
N LEU A 234 -3.78 5.58 0.72
CA LEU A 234 -2.94 4.39 0.60
C LEU A 234 -3.40 3.45 -0.52
N SER A 235 -4.72 3.24 -0.63
CA SER A 235 -5.30 2.40 -1.68
C SER A 235 -5.11 2.99 -3.08
N GLY A 236 -5.39 4.29 -3.23
CA GLY A 236 -5.25 4.99 -4.49
C GLY A 236 -3.80 5.10 -4.94
N ALA A 237 -2.89 5.41 -4.01
CA ALA A 237 -1.47 5.49 -4.30
C ALA A 237 -0.87 4.13 -4.68
N ARG A 238 -1.28 3.04 -4.00
CA ARG A 238 -0.89 1.68 -4.41
C ARG A 238 -1.37 1.37 -5.82
N SER A 239 -2.58 1.77 -6.17
CA SER A 239 -3.14 1.58 -7.51
C SER A 239 -2.38 2.41 -8.55
N ALA A 240 -2.11 3.68 -8.26
CA ALA A 240 -1.35 4.58 -9.14
C ALA A 240 0.07 4.06 -9.41
N TRP A 241 0.79 3.66 -8.35
CA TRP A 241 2.12 3.05 -8.48
C TRP A 241 2.11 1.81 -9.38
N ARG A 242 1.12 0.93 -9.17
CA ARG A 242 0.96 -0.29 -9.99
C ARG A 242 0.68 0.01 -11.46
N ILE A 243 -0.12 1.04 -11.74
CA ILE A 243 -0.40 1.50 -13.10
C ILE A 243 0.86 2.06 -13.75
N ARG A 244 1.62 2.89 -13.02
CA ARG A 244 2.90 3.46 -13.50
C ARG A 244 3.93 2.39 -13.81
N LEU A 245 4.01 1.33 -13.00
CA LEU A 245 4.89 0.20 -13.33
C LEU A 245 4.44 -0.59 -14.57
N ALA A 246 3.13 -0.72 -14.78
CA ALA A 246 2.60 -1.54 -15.88
C ALA A 246 2.58 -0.80 -17.24
N ALA A 247 2.28 0.50 -17.23
CA ALA A 247 2.08 1.29 -18.45
C ALA A 247 2.93 2.57 -18.52
N GLY A 248 3.73 2.88 -17.50
CA GLY A 248 4.49 4.13 -17.44
C GLY A 248 3.59 5.35 -17.45
N ASP A 249 4.02 6.38 -18.19
CA ASP A 249 3.32 7.66 -18.31
C ASP A 249 2.27 7.68 -19.44
N SER A 250 2.04 6.55 -20.12
CA SER A 250 1.08 6.49 -21.23
C SER A 250 -0.37 6.68 -20.81
N ILE A 251 -0.68 6.43 -19.53
CA ILE A 251 -2.02 6.54 -18.95
C ILE A 251 -2.09 7.78 -18.07
N GLU A 252 -2.91 8.74 -18.44
CA GLU A 252 -3.15 9.91 -17.60
C GLU A 252 -4.10 9.54 -16.46
N LEU A 253 -3.64 9.69 -15.23
CA LEU A 253 -4.46 9.55 -14.03
C LEU A 253 -5.05 10.92 -13.69
N LYS A 254 -6.34 10.94 -13.37
CA LYS A 254 -6.98 12.19 -12.95
C LYS A 254 -6.36 12.71 -11.66
N LYS A 255 -6.14 14.02 -11.66
CA LYS A 255 -5.61 14.74 -10.50
C LYS A 255 -6.63 14.75 -9.36
N PHE A 256 -6.11 14.69 -8.14
CA PHE A 256 -6.90 14.85 -6.92
C PHE A 256 -7.54 16.24 -6.84
N SER A 257 -6.80 17.27 -7.25
CA SER A 257 -7.23 18.67 -7.33
C SER A 257 -8.54 18.85 -8.11
N LEU A 258 -8.69 18.14 -9.23
CA LEU A 258 -9.92 18.17 -10.04
C LEU A 258 -11.13 17.64 -9.24
N TRP A 259 -10.96 16.51 -8.55
CA TRP A 259 -12.04 15.93 -7.74
C TRP A 259 -12.35 16.75 -6.49
N PHE A 260 -11.34 17.43 -5.93
CA PHE A 260 -11.50 18.37 -4.84
C PHE A 260 -12.28 19.61 -5.27
N GLU A 261 -11.95 20.20 -6.41
CA GLU A 261 -12.67 21.32 -7.02
C GLU A 261 -14.15 20.99 -7.26
N GLU A 262 -14.44 19.79 -7.78
CA GLU A 262 -15.82 19.32 -7.94
C GLU A 262 -16.56 19.18 -6.61
N ALA A 263 -15.89 18.70 -5.56
CA ALA A 263 -16.50 18.51 -4.25
C ALA A 263 -16.81 19.85 -3.56
N VAL A 264 -15.90 20.82 -3.67
CA VAL A 264 -16.10 22.17 -3.10
C VAL A 264 -17.09 22.99 -3.92
N GLY A 265 -17.14 22.77 -5.22
CA GLY A 265 -18.01 23.45 -6.18
C GLY A 265 -17.28 24.55 -6.97
N PRO A 266 -17.72 24.83 -8.22
CA PRO A 266 -16.97 25.63 -9.20
C PRO A 266 -16.80 27.11 -8.83
N ASN A 267 -17.55 27.61 -7.85
CA ASN A 267 -17.53 29.03 -7.47
C ASN A 267 -16.50 29.37 -6.38
N TYR A 268 -15.87 28.37 -5.75
CA TYR A 268 -14.96 28.61 -4.61
C TYR A 268 -13.68 29.34 -5.02
N PHE A 269 -13.05 28.93 -6.13
CA PHE A 269 -11.82 29.57 -6.62
C PHE A 269 -12.07 30.91 -7.33
N GLN A 270 -13.34 31.25 -7.63
CA GLN A 270 -13.70 32.48 -8.34
C GLN A 270 -14.08 33.63 -7.41
N ARG A 271 -14.38 33.35 -6.14
CA ARG A 271 -14.74 34.37 -5.13
C ARG A 271 -13.96 34.08 -3.86
N ILE A 272 -13.12 35.02 -3.43
CA ILE A 272 -12.35 34.95 -2.17
C ILE A 272 -13.32 34.65 -1.03
N HIS A 273 -13.45 33.37 -0.68
CA HIS A 273 -14.42 32.88 0.29
C HIS A 273 -13.70 31.99 1.28
N PHE A 274 -13.89 32.33 2.54
CA PHE A 274 -13.54 31.49 3.65
C PHE A 274 -14.23 30.12 3.52
N MET A 275 -13.43 29.07 3.45
CA MET A 275 -13.88 27.68 3.51
C MET A 275 -14.02 27.26 4.97
N ARG A 276 -15.17 26.68 5.29
CA ARG A 276 -15.41 26.09 6.59
C ARG A 276 -14.58 24.82 6.78
N GLU A 277 -14.20 24.54 8.02
CA GLU A 277 -13.39 23.37 8.36
C GLU A 277 -14.07 22.07 7.92
N ASN A 278 -15.36 21.91 8.20
CA ASN A 278 -16.11 20.72 7.81
C ASN A 278 -16.16 20.50 6.28
N VAL A 279 -16.26 21.58 5.49
CA VAL A 279 -16.24 21.52 4.02
C VAL A 279 -14.86 21.07 3.54
N LEU A 280 -13.78 21.64 4.09
CA LEU A 280 -12.41 21.24 3.74
C LEU A 280 -12.18 19.75 3.98
N LEU A 281 -12.48 19.27 5.19
CA LEU A 281 -12.26 17.87 5.57
C LEU A 281 -13.09 16.92 4.70
N TRP A 282 -14.38 17.23 4.52
CA TRP A 282 -15.28 16.42 3.70
C TRP A 282 -14.85 16.39 2.23
N SER A 283 -14.43 17.52 1.66
CA SER A 283 -13.96 17.60 0.27
C SER A 283 -12.66 16.81 0.05
N LEU A 284 -11.74 16.82 1.02
CA LEU A 284 -10.53 15.99 0.94
C LEU A 284 -10.86 14.50 0.95
N GLU A 285 -11.76 14.06 1.83
CA GLU A 285 -12.19 12.66 1.91
C GLU A 285 -12.87 12.18 0.63
N ILE A 286 -13.81 12.96 0.09
CA ILE A 286 -14.50 12.61 -1.15
C ILE A 286 -13.57 12.58 -2.34
N ALA A 287 -12.67 13.56 -2.46
CA ALA A 287 -11.69 13.58 -3.53
C ALA A 287 -10.79 12.34 -3.47
N ALA A 288 -10.32 11.96 -2.28
CA ALA A 288 -9.50 10.77 -2.08
C ALA A 288 -10.26 9.49 -2.44
N GLU A 289 -11.52 9.37 -2.00
CA GLU A 289 -12.37 8.23 -2.29
C GLU A 289 -12.59 8.06 -3.80
N LYS A 290 -12.94 9.14 -4.50
CA LYS A 290 -13.14 9.12 -5.96
C LYS A 290 -11.86 8.75 -6.70
N CYS A 291 -10.73 9.36 -6.35
CA CYS A 291 -9.42 9.04 -6.96
C CYS A 291 -9.05 7.57 -6.75
N ALA A 292 -9.23 7.05 -5.53
CA ALA A 292 -8.91 5.67 -5.20
C ALA A 292 -9.80 4.69 -5.99
N LYS A 293 -11.12 4.95 -6.07
CA LYS A 293 -12.06 4.14 -6.85
C LYS A 293 -11.75 4.16 -8.34
N GLU A 294 -11.44 5.32 -8.90
CA GLU A 294 -11.11 5.46 -10.31
C GLU A 294 -9.80 4.75 -10.66
N SER A 295 -8.75 4.96 -9.85
CA SER A 295 -7.45 4.30 -10.03
C SER A 295 -7.57 2.78 -9.92
N ALA A 296 -8.32 2.28 -8.92
CA ALA A 296 -8.57 0.85 -8.76
C ALA A 296 -9.38 0.27 -9.94
N SER A 297 -10.41 0.99 -10.41
CA SER A 297 -11.21 0.58 -11.56
C SER A 297 -10.38 0.53 -12.84
N LEU A 298 -9.53 1.54 -13.06
CA LEU A 298 -8.64 1.60 -14.21
C LEU A 298 -7.61 0.47 -14.19
N LEU A 299 -6.97 0.25 -13.04
CA LEU A 299 -6.05 -0.87 -12.85
C LEU A 299 -6.75 -2.20 -13.16
N PHE A 300 -7.96 -2.41 -12.63
CA PHE A 300 -8.70 -3.65 -12.89
C PHE A 300 -9.06 -3.84 -14.36
N LYS A 301 -9.47 -2.77 -15.06
CA LYS A 301 -9.67 -2.79 -16.52
C LYS A 301 -8.41 -3.18 -17.29
N MET A 302 -7.24 -2.69 -16.88
CA MET A 302 -5.97 -3.08 -17.51
C MET A 302 -5.69 -4.58 -17.36
N VAL A 303 -6.13 -5.21 -16.27
CA VAL A 303 -5.97 -6.66 -16.11
C VAL A 303 -7.00 -7.45 -16.95
N THR A 304 -8.21 -6.92 -17.15
CA THR A 304 -9.31 -7.67 -17.78
C THR A 304 -9.48 -7.43 -19.27
N ASN A 305 -9.03 -6.31 -19.82
CA ASN A 305 -9.33 -5.89 -21.19
C ASN A 305 -8.80 -6.84 -22.29
N ASP A 306 -7.71 -7.57 -22.06
CA ASP A 306 -7.02 -8.32 -23.13
C ASP A 306 -7.38 -9.81 -23.19
N SER A 307 -8.38 -10.29 -22.44
CA SER A 307 -8.72 -11.72 -22.26
C SER A 307 -7.58 -12.62 -21.74
N SER A 308 -6.37 -12.08 -21.62
CA SER A 308 -5.13 -12.70 -21.16
C SER A 308 -5.26 -13.28 -19.76
N LEU A 309 -5.96 -12.59 -18.84
CA LEU A 309 -6.23 -13.11 -17.51
C LEU A 309 -7.01 -14.43 -17.55
N LYS A 310 -8.08 -14.49 -18.36
CA LYS A 310 -8.90 -15.68 -18.50
C LYS A 310 -8.09 -16.83 -19.12
N GLU A 311 -7.37 -16.56 -20.20
CA GLU A 311 -6.49 -17.54 -20.83
C GLU A 311 -5.46 -18.09 -19.84
N ILE A 312 -4.73 -17.23 -19.13
CA ILE A 312 -3.70 -17.65 -18.17
C ILE A 312 -4.30 -18.48 -17.04
N LEU A 313 -5.48 -18.11 -16.52
CA LEU A 313 -6.15 -18.88 -15.47
C LEU A 313 -6.60 -20.27 -15.95
N GLU A 314 -7.17 -20.36 -17.15
CA GLU A 314 -7.56 -21.63 -17.77
C GLU A 314 -6.34 -22.52 -18.08
N GLU A 315 -5.24 -21.93 -18.55
CA GLU A 315 -3.96 -22.61 -18.75
C GLU A 315 -3.37 -23.12 -17.43
N CYS A 316 -3.37 -22.28 -16.39
CA CYS A 316 -2.94 -22.66 -15.04
C CYS A 316 -3.77 -23.82 -14.50
N GLN A 317 -5.08 -23.82 -14.70
CA GLN A 317 -5.92 -24.95 -14.32
C GLN A 317 -5.49 -26.23 -15.03
N LYS A 318 -5.36 -26.21 -16.36
CA LYS A 318 -5.02 -27.40 -17.15
C LYS A 318 -3.65 -27.98 -16.79
N ILE A 319 -2.67 -27.13 -16.48
CA ILE A 319 -1.30 -27.56 -16.15
C ILE A 319 -1.22 -27.99 -14.69
N TYR A 320 -1.64 -27.16 -13.73
CA TYR A 320 -1.45 -27.44 -12.30
C TYR A 320 -2.46 -28.42 -11.71
N SER A 321 -3.55 -28.74 -12.41
CA SER A 321 -4.37 -29.92 -12.06
C SER A 321 -3.75 -31.23 -12.57
N GLY A 322 -2.70 -31.16 -13.39
CA GLY A 322 -2.05 -32.31 -14.01
C GLY A 322 -2.63 -32.73 -15.36
N CYS A 323 -3.78 -32.22 -15.80
CA CYS A 323 -4.45 -32.66 -17.02
C CYS A 323 -3.54 -32.63 -18.26
N ALA A 324 -2.89 -31.48 -18.51
CA ALA A 324 -2.10 -31.27 -19.72
C ALA A 324 -0.68 -31.84 -19.66
N VAL A 325 -0.22 -32.24 -18.47
CA VAL A 325 1.20 -32.58 -18.23
C VAL A 325 1.41 -34.01 -17.77
N ARG A 326 0.36 -34.72 -17.34
CA ARG A 326 0.49 -36.09 -16.82
C ARG A 326 1.14 -37.04 -17.83
N GLU A 327 0.67 -37.06 -19.08
CA GLU A 327 1.22 -37.94 -20.13
C GLU A 327 2.67 -37.61 -20.48
N PHE A 328 3.01 -36.32 -20.54
CA PHE A 328 4.39 -35.87 -20.76
C PHE A 328 5.29 -36.29 -19.60
N MET A 329 4.84 -36.10 -18.36
CA MET A 329 5.62 -36.40 -17.18
C MET A 329 5.87 -37.89 -17.01
N THR A 330 4.91 -38.74 -17.37
CA THR A 330 5.07 -40.19 -17.30
C THR A 330 6.05 -40.70 -18.34
N GLU A 331 6.10 -40.11 -19.53
CA GLU A 331 7.16 -40.33 -20.53
C GLU A 331 8.54 -39.86 -20.01
N LEU A 332 8.60 -38.66 -19.43
CA LEU A 332 9.84 -38.07 -18.91
C LEU A 332 10.46 -38.91 -17.79
N PHE A 333 9.66 -39.42 -16.87
CA PHE A 333 10.15 -40.27 -15.78
C PHE A 333 10.69 -41.62 -16.28
N GLN A 334 10.20 -42.15 -17.40
CA GLN A 334 10.71 -43.39 -18.00
C GLN A 334 12.03 -43.19 -18.77
N LEU A 335 12.28 -41.99 -19.29
CA LEU A 335 13.38 -41.67 -20.20
C LEU A 335 14.46 -40.76 -19.57
N LYS A 336 14.37 -40.49 -18.27
CA LYS A 336 15.16 -39.49 -17.53
C LYS A 336 16.69 -39.64 -17.67
N SER A 337 17.18 -40.83 -18.02
CA SER A 337 18.61 -41.13 -18.18
C SER A 337 19.17 -40.94 -19.60
N SER A 338 18.34 -40.64 -20.60
CA SER A 338 18.76 -40.66 -22.03
C SER A 338 18.41 -39.41 -22.87
N MET A 339 17.61 -38.48 -22.36
CA MET A 339 17.14 -37.31 -23.13
C MET A 339 17.92 -36.02 -22.88
N CYS A 340 18.16 -35.26 -23.95
CA CYS A 340 18.68 -33.89 -23.88
C CYS A 340 17.56 -32.91 -23.46
N MET A 341 17.91 -31.84 -22.73
CA MET A 341 16.95 -30.83 -22.27
C MET A 341 16.13 -30.18 -23.40
N ASN A 342 16.70 -30.02 -24.59
CA ASN A 342 15.97 -29.47 -25.74
C ASN A 342 14.85 -30.40 -26.21
N ASP A 343 15.08 -31.71 -26.18
CA ASP A 343 14.08 -32.71 -26.57
C ASP A 343 12.94 -32.78 -25.56
N ILE A 344 13.28 -32.64 -24.26
CA ILE A 344 12.33 -32.57 -23.16
C ILE A 344 11.41 -31.35 -23.30
N VAL A 345 11.97 -30.17 -23.55
CA VAL A 345 11.18 -28.94 -23.74
C VAL A 345 10.30 -29.04 -24.99
N GLN A 346 10.82 -29.63 -26.08
CA GLN A 346 10.04 -29.80 -27.30
C GLN A 346 8.88 -30.79 -27.11
N SER A 347 9.10 -31.89 -26.38
CA SER A 347 8.04 -32.84 -26.01
C SER A 347 6.96 -32.15 -25.18
N PHE A 348 7.34 -31.39 -24.16
CA PHE A 348 6.42 -30.59 -23.34
C PHE A 348 5.54 -29.66 -24.20
N TYR A 349 6.13 -28.90 -25.13
CA TYR A 349 5.36 -28.02 -26.01
C TYR A 349 4.46 -28.76 -26.99
N ASN A 350 4.84 -29.95 -27.44
CA ASN A 350 3.97 -30.78 -28.27
C ASN A 350 2.75 -31.25 -27.46
N THR A 351 2.95 -31.67 -26.21
CA THR A 351 1.85 -32.06 -25.31
C THR A 351 0.91 -30.88 -25.04
N LEU A 352 1.43 -29.69 -24.76
CA LEU A 352 0.59 -28.50 -24.59
C LEU A 352 -0.26 -28.20 -25.84
N LYS A 353 0.33 -28.31 -27.05
CA LYS A 353 -0.41 -28.14 -28.31
C LYS A 353 -1.54 -29.15 -28.47
N LEU A 354 -1.32 -30.42 -28.10
CA LEU A 354 -2.37 -31.45 -28.12
C LEU A 354 -3.54 -31.10 -27.19
N TRP A 355 -3.25 -30.44 -26.06
CA TRP A 355 -4.26 -29.94 -25.11
C TRP A 355 -4.87 -28.57 -25.49
N GLY A 356 -4.64 -28.12 -26.73
CA GLY A 356 -5.26 -26.94 -27.33
C GLY A 356 -4.58 -25.61 -26.99
N PHE A 357 -3.32 -25.63 -26.55
CA PHE A 357 -2.56 -24.39 -26.32
C PHE A 357 -2.10 -23.80 -27.66
N SER A 358 -2.28 -22.49 -27.82
CA SER A 358 -1.73 -21.76 -28.97
C SER A 358 -0.20 -21.73 -28.94
N SER A 359 0.45 -21.42 -30.07
CA SER A 359 1.91 -21.28 -30.11
C SER A 359 2.42 -20.16 -29.19
N SER A 360 1.68 -19.05 -29.10
CA SER A 360 1.95 -17.97 -28.15
C SER A 360 1.74 -18.41 -26.70
N SER A 361 0.71 -19.21 -26.42
CA SER A 361 0.48 -19.80 -25.09
C SER A 361 1.65 -20.67 -24.67
N CYS A 362 2.13 -21.57 -25.53
CA CYS A 362 3.26 -22.45 -25.20
C CYS A 362 4.53 -21.66 -24.80
N GLN A 363 4.83 -20.56 -25.50
CA GLN A 363 6.00 -19.71 -25.21
C GLN A 363 5.90 -18.95 -23.89
N ARG A 364 4.69 -18.80 -23.32
CA ARG A 364 4.50 -18.26 -21.96
C ARG A 364 4.98 -19.24 -20.90
N TRP A 365 5.10 -20.53 -21.19
CA TRP A 365 5.48 -21.53 -20.20
C TRP A 365 6.96 -21.87 -20.28
N THR A 366 7.59 -21.95 -19.11
CA THR A 366 8.99 -22.33 -18.94
C THR A 366 9.07 -23.64 -18.18
N LEU A 367 9.99 -24.49 -18.62
CA LEU A 367 10.27 -25.79 -18.04
C LEU A 367 11.74 -25.84 -17.65
N THR A 368 12.02 -26.12 -16.39
CA THR A 368 13.38 -26.41 -15.92
C THR A 368 13.37 -27.77 -15.23
N CYS A 369 14.34 -28.63 -15.55
CA CYS A 369 14.48 -29.93 -14.91
C CYS A 369 15.78 -29.95 -14.11
N ASP A 370 15.65 -30.19 -12.81
CA ASP A 370 16.75 -30.55 -11.93
C ASP A 370 16.80 -32.08 -11.77
N GLU A 371 17.87 -32.63 -11.19
CA GLU A 371 18.10 -34.08 -11.07
C GLU A 371 16.89 -34.84 -10.49
N ASP A 372 16.14 -34.23 -9.57
CA ASP A 372 14.99 -34.84 -8.89
C ASP A 372 13.64 -34.16 -9.15
N SER A 373 13.59 -32.98 -9.80
CA SER A 373 12.34 -32.22 -9.92
C SER A 373 12.18 -31.47 -11.23
N VAL A 374 10.95 -31.46 -11.76
CA VAL A 374 10.55 -30.68 -12.93
C VAL A 374 9.78 -29.46 -12.47
N ASN A 375 10.23 -28.25 -12.80
CA ASN A 375 9.60 -27.00 -12.40
C ASN A 375 8.98 -26.32 -13.64
N ILE A 376 7.66 -26.13 -13.60
CA ILE A 376 6.86 -25.56 -14.69
C ILE A 376 6.35 -24.20 -14.22
N ARG A 377 6.71 -23.12 -14.92
CA ARG A 377 6.32 -21.76 -14.53
C ARG A 377 5.78 -20.93 -15.69
N PRO A 378 4.70 -20.17 -15.50
CA PRO A 378 4.21 -19.22 -16.48
C PRO A 378 4.97 -17.90 -16.40
N LYS A 379 5.27 -17.31 -17.55
CA LYS A 379 5.70 -15.92 -17.72
C LYS A 379 4.46 -15.03 -17.70
N ILE A 380 4.12 -14.54 -16.50
CA ILE A 380 2.95 -13.67 -16.30
C ILE A 380 3.36 -12.21 -16.57
N PRO A 381 2.73 -11.52 -17.53
CA PRO A 381 3.01 -10.10 -17.76
C PRO A 381 2.41 -9.22 -16.67
N LEU A 382 3.02 -8.05 -16.42
CA LEU A 382 2.34 -6.98 -15.71
C LEU A 382 1.12 -6.51 -16.52
N PRO A 383 -0.02 -6.17 -15.91
CA PRO A 383 -0.32 -6.12 -14.47
C PRO A 383 -0.90 -7.41 -13.85
N ILE A 384 -0.94 -8.55 -14.56
CA ILE A 384 -1.59 -9.79 -14.10
C ILE A 384 -0.90 -10.39 -12.86
N THR A 385 0.41 -10.14 -12.72
CA THR A 385 1.21 -10.52 -11.54
C THR A 385 0.68 -9.94 -10.22
N TYR A 386 -0.14 -8.89 -10.26
CA TYR A 386 -0.79 -8.35 -9.05
C TYR A 386 -1.93 -9.25 -8.53
N ILE A 387 -2.46 -10.14 -9.37
CA ILE A 387 -3.48 -11.13 -8.98
C ILE A 387 -2.81 -12.47 -8.67
N ILE A 388 -1.95 -12.95 -9.58
CA ILE A 388 -1.25 -14.22 -9.48
C ILE A 388 0.20 -13.92 -9.10
N ASP A 389 0.51 -14.01 -7.81
CA ASP A 389 1.86 -13.81 -7.30
C ASP A 389 2.69 -15.11 -7.34
N GLU A 390 4.00 -14.99 -7.10
CA GLU A 390 4.92 -16.12 -7.05
C GLU A 390 4.58 -17.12 -5.94
N GLU A 391 3.98 -16.67 -4.84
CA GLU A 391 3.63 -17.53 -3.73
C GLU A 391 2.45 -18.46 -4.08
N VAL A 392 1.50 -17.96 -4.85
CA VAL A 392 0.39 -18.73 -5.42
C VAL A 392 0.92 -19.74 -6.43
N ILE A 393 1.82 -19.34 -7.33
CA ILE A 393 2.46 -20.23 -8.32
C ILE A 393 3.21 -21.36 -7.60
N THR A 394 3.97 -21.03 -6.57
CA THR A 394 4.73 -22.01 -5.78
C THR A 394 3.80 -23.04 -5.14
N ALA A 395 2.70 -22.61 -4.54
CA ALA A 395 1.73 -23.53 -3.94
C ALA A 395 1.04 -24.43 -4.98
N MET A 396 0.76 -23.92 -6.18
CA MET A 396 0.26 -24.72 -7.30
C MET A 396 1.28 -25.76 -7.76
N MET A 397 2.55 -25.37 -7.84
CA MET A 397 3.65 -26.24 -8.23
C MET A 397 3.88 -27.37 -7.23
N ASP A 398 3.88 -27.07 -5.93
CA ASP A 398 4.02 -28.09 -4.88
C ASP A 398 2.90 -29.14 -4.95
N CYS A 399 1.66 -28.70 -5.21
CA CYS A 399 0.53 -29.61 -5.42
C CYS A 399 0.69 -30.45 -6.69
N LEU A 400 1.18 -29.86 -7.78
CA LEU A 400 1.46 -30.59 -9.02
C LEU A 400 2.54 -31.65 -8.80
N HIS A 401 3.65 -31.31 -8.13
CA HIS A 401 4.70 -32.28 -7.79
C HIS A 401 4.16 -33.45 -6.98
N PHE A 402 3.35 -33.16 -5.97
CA PHE A 402 2.74 -34.20 -5.15
C PHE A 402 1.80 -35.11 -5.97
N SER A 403 1.02 -34.54 -6.89
CA SER A 403 0.17 -35.31 -7.81
C SER A 403 0.98 -36.17 -8.77
N LEU A 404 2.00 -35.60 -9.39
CA LEU A 404 2.84 -36.31 -10.37
C LEU A 404 3.62 -37.46 -9.74
N LYS A 405 4.01 -37.34 -8.47
CA LYS A 405 4.63 -38.44 -7.73
C LYS A 405 3.69 -39.64 -7.58
N LEU A 406 2.41 -39.40 -7.30
CA LEU A 406 1.39 -40.44 -7.20
C LEU A 406 1.11 -41.07 -8.57
N ASP A 407 0.97 -40.25 -9.61
CA ASP A 407 0.76 -40.72 -10.99
C ASP A 407 1.94 -41.57 -11.47
N HIS A 408 3.17 -41.15 -11.20
CA HIS A 408 4.37 -41.91 -11.56
C HIS A 408 4.39 -43.30 -10.91
N ALA A 409 4.12 -43.38 -9.60
CA ALA A 409 4.07 -44.64 -8.89
C ALA A 409 2.90 -45.54 -9.37
N ALA A 410 1.76 -44.95 -9.72
CA ALA A 410 0.62 -45.69 -10.30
C ALA A 410 0.99 -46.28 -11.67
N ASP A 411 1.64 -45.50 -12.54
CA ASP A 411 2.04 -45.93 -13.88
C ASP A 411 3.12 -47.02 -13.85
N ILE A 412 4.09 -46.92 -12.93
CA ILE A 412 5.06 -48.00 -12.68
C ILE A 412 4.34 -49.32 -12.42
N LEU A 413 3.37 -49.30 -11.49
CA LEU A 413 2.65 -50.52 -11.10
C LEU A 413 1.76 -51.04 -12.23
N ALA A 414 1.10 -50.14 -12.96
CA ALA A 414 0.33 -50.50 -14.15
C ALA A 414 1.20 -51.18 -15.22
N ASN A 415 2.40 -50.66 -15.47
CA ASN A 415 3.37 -51.25 -16.40
C ASN A 415 3.79 -52.66 -15.97
N ILE A 416 4.08 -52.87 -14.68
CA ILE A 416 4.41 -54.20 -14.13
C ILE A 416 3.24 -55.19 -14.34
N ILE A 417 2.01 -54.74 -14.14
CA ILE A 417 0.79 -55.56 -14.33
C ILE A 417 0.61 -55.93 -15.81
N ILE A 418 0.79 -54.97 -16.72
CA ILE A 418 0.61 -55.14 -18.17
C ILE A 418 1.69 -56.07 -18.74
N GLN A 419 2.94 -55.94 -18.29
CA GLN A 419 4.08 -56.62 -18.93
C GLN A 419 4.03 -58.16 -18.83
N ARG A 420 3.18 -58.76 -17.96
CA ARG A 420 2.74 -60.20 -17.85
C ARG A 420 3.77 -61.35 -17.95
N LYS A 421 4.96 -61.16 -18.53
CA LYS A 421 6.10 -62.08 -18.58
C LYS A 421 6.91 -61.88 -17.30
N LEU A 422 6.50 -62.57 -16.23
CA LEU A 422 7.31 -62.58 -15.02
C LEU A 422 8.67 -63.25 -15.33
N PRO A 423 9.78 -62.73 -14.79
CA PRO A 423 11.08 -63.39 -14.82
C PRO A 423 10.97 -64.85 -14.34
N ALA A 424 11.72 -65.77 -14.95
CA ALA A 424 11.70 -67.20 -14.63
C ALA A 424 11.88 -67.50 -13.12
N LYS A 425 12.66 -66.67 -12.41
CA LYS A 425 12.94 -66.77 -10.96
C LYS A 425 11.72 -66.47 -10.07
N LEU A 426 10.69 -65.79 -10.58
CA LEU A 426 9.50 -65.42 -9.81
C LEU A 426 8.35 -66.42 -9.92
N PHE A 427 8.44 -67.47 -10.75
CA PHE A 427 7.31 -68.39 -10.97
C PHE A 427 6.78 -69.03 -9.67
N ALA A 428 7.67 -69.41 -8.74
CA ALA A 428 7.28 -69.97 -7.44
C ALA A 428 6.62 -68.94 -6.49
N LYS A 429 7.01 -67.66 -6.59
CA LYS A 429 6.49 -66.56 -5.75
C LYS A 429 5.48 -65.66 -6.49
N ARG A 430 5.06 -66.04 -7.70
CA ARG A 430 4.24 -65.25 -8.62
C ARG A 430 2.96 -64.73 -7.97
N ARG A 431 2.24 -65.59 -7.26
CA ARG A 431 0.99 -65.21 -6.57
C ARG A 431 1.23 -64.13 -5.51
N LYS A 432 2.30 -64.26 -4.71
CA LYS A 432 2.66 -63.28 -3.68
C LYS A 432 3.08 -61.95 -4.29
N PHE A 433 3.86 -61.99 -5.37
CA PHE A 433 4.29 -60.79 -6.09
C PHE A 433 3.11 -60.04 -6.71
N CYS A 434 2.24 -60.74 -7.46
CA CYS A 434 1.03 -60.13 -8.01
C CYS A 434 0.14 -59.54 -6.90
N TYR A 435 -0.03 -60.27 -5.79
CA TYR A 435 -0.76 -59.76 -4.63
C TYR A 435 -0.14 -58.47 -4.07
N LEU A 436 1.18 -58.40 -3.90
CA LEU A 436 1.85 -57.18 -3.43
C LEU A 436 1.63 -56.00 -4.37
N VAL A 437 1.78 -56.22 -5.68
CA VAL A 437 1.57 -55.20 -6.72
C VAL A 437 0.12 -54.71 -6.71
N ASP A 438 -0.86 -55.60 -6.71
CA ASP A 438 -2.28 -55.23 -6.67
C ASP A 438 -2.64 -54.49 -5.36
N TYR A 439 -2.09 -54.96 -4.24
CA TYR A 439 -2.34 -54.39 -2.92
C TYR A 439 -1.71 -53.01 -2.72
N LEU A 440 -0.64 -52.71 -3.47
CA LEU A 440 0.03 -51.41 -3.53
C LEU A 440 -0.60 -50.47 -4.57
N ALA A 441 -1.01 -51.00 -5.73
CA ALA A 441 -1.59 -50.21 -6.82
C ALA A 441 -2.91 -49.56 -6.40
N GLN A 442 -3.79 -50.31 -5.71
CA GLN A 442 -5.09 -49.81 -5.26
C GLN A 442 -5.00 -48.46 -4.49
N PRO A 443 -4.25 -48.34 -3.37
CA PRO A 443 -4.16 -47.08 -2.64
C PRO A 443 -3.51 -45.95 -3.43
N ILE A 444 -2.48 -46.23 -4.23
CA ILE A 444 -1.77 -45.18 -4.98
C ILE A 444 -2.66 -44.63 -6.10
N SER A 445 -3.29 -45.49 -6.90
CA SER A 445 -4.18 -45.08 -7.98
C SER A 445 -5.40 -44.31 -7.46
N MET A 446 -6.02 -44.77 -6.37
CA MET A 446 -7.16 -44.08 -5.75
C MET A 446 -6.77 -42.71 -5.20
N LEU A 447 -5.60 -42.60 -4.56
CA LEU A 447 -5.10 -41.31 -4.06
C LEU A 447 -4.80 -40.35 -5.21
N SER A 448 -4.23 -40.83 -6.31
CA SER A 448 -3.94 -40.01 -7.48
C SER A 448 -5.23 -39.45 -8.09
N GLU A 449 -6.23 -40.30 -8.33
CA GLU A 449 -7.52 -39.91 -8.91
C GLU A 449 -8.30 -38.94 -8.00
N LEU A 450 -8.30 -39.20 -6.70
CA LEU A 450 -8.90 -38.34 -5.69
C LEU A 450 -8.26 -36.95 -5.68
N LEU A 451 -6.93 -36.88 -5.67
CA LEU A 451 -6.19 -35.62 -5.67
C LEU A 451 -6.45 -34.85 -6.98
N HIS A 452 -6.41 -35.54 -8.12
CA HIS A 452 -6.68 -34.95 -9.41
C HIS A 452 -8.08 -34.33 -9.50
N THR A 453 -9.10 -35.07 -9.05
CA THR A 453 -10.49 -34.59 -9.03
C THR A 453 -10.66 -33.42 -8.08
N HIS A 454 -10.02 -33.47 -6.91
CA HIS A 454 -10.08 -32.39 -5.94
C HIS A 454 -9.40 -31.11 -6.45
N LEU A 455 -8.20 -31.21 -7.04
CA LEU A 455 -7.49 -30.07 -7.63
C LEU A 455 -8.35 -29.45 -8.75
N ASN A 456 -8.86 -30.25 -9.69
CA ASN A 456 -9.76 -29.77 -10.74
C ASN A 456 -10.98 -29.04 -10.18
N ALA A 457 -11.63 -29.60 -9.15
CA ALA A 457 -12.78 -28.96 -8.51
C ALA A 457 -12.44 -27.63 -7.80
N LEU A 458 -11.27 -27.54 -7.15
CA LEU A 458 -10.80 -26.31 -6.52
C LEU A 458 -10.57 -25.21 -7.56
N PHE A 459 -9.86 -25.51 -8.65
CA PHE A 459 -9.64 -24.56 -9.74
C PHE A 459 -10.95 -24.14 -10.40
N ALA A 460 -11.81 -25.11 -10.77
CA ALA A 460 -13.10 -24.85 -11.39
C ALA A 460 -14.02 -23.99 -10.51
N ARG A 461 -13.90 -24.06 -9.18
CA ARG A 461 -14.65 -23.21 -8.25
C ARG A 461 -14.03 -21.82 -8.09
N LYS A 462 -12.70 -21.70 -8.07
CA LYS A 462 -12.01 -20.44 -7.75
C LYS A 462 -11.82 -19.54 -8.96
N ILE A 463 -11.53 -20.08 -10.14
CA ILE A 463 -11.29 -19.29 -11.36
C ILE A 463 -12.49 -18.41 -11.74
N PRO A 464 -13.74 -18.91 -11.75
CA PRO A 464 -14.89 -18.06 -12.04
C PRO A 464 -15.05 -16.89 -11.07
N LEU A 465 -14.70 -17.09 -9.79
CA LEU A 465 -14.76 -16.04 -8.77
C LEU A 465 -13.72 -14.93 -9.01
N VAL A 466 -12.52 -15.31 -9.47
CA VAL A 466 -11.48 -14.34 -9.89
C VAL A 466 -11.99 -13.53 -11.08
N LEU A 467 -12.58 -14.19 -12.07
CA LEU A 467 -13.12 -13.53 -13.27
C LEU A 467 -14.35 -12.64 -12.98
N SER A 468 -15.14 -12.96 -11.95
CA SER A 468 -16.28 -12.15 -11.51
C SER A 468 -15.93 -11.05 -10.51
N SER A 469 -14.67 -10.94 -10.11
CA SER A 469 -14.22 -9.93 -9.14
C SER A 469 -14.38 -8.51 -9.70
N ARG A 470 -14.45 -7.52 -8.82
CA ARG A 470 -14.62 -6.09 -9.18
C ARG A 470 -13.35 -5.27 -9.00
N SER A 471 -12.32 -5.86 -8.38
CA SER A 471 -11.04 -5.22 -8.09
C SER A 471 -9.91 -6.24 -8.13
N VAL A 472 -8.68 -5.74 -8.29
CA VAL A 472 -7.47 -6.57 -8.20
C VAL A 472 -7.33 -7.18 -6.81
N GLU A 473 -7.67 -6.44 -5.75
CA GLU A 473 -7.60 -6.90 -4.36
C GLU A 473 -8.55 -8.07 -4.09
N GLU A 474 -9.78 -8.01 -4.60
CA GLU A 474 -10.76 -9.08 -4.49
C GLU A 474 -10.28 -10.33 -5.25
N ALA A 475 -9.86 -10.15 -6.50
CA ALA A 475 -9.33 -11.23 -7.33
C ALA A 475 -8.10 -11.91 -6.69
N HIS A 476 -7.16 -11.11 -6.19
CA HIS A 476 -5.99 -11.58 -5.48
C HIS A 476 -6.37 -12.29 -4.17
N GLY A 477 -7.36 -11.78 -3.42
CA GLY A 477 -7.90 -12.43 -2.22
C GLY A 477 -8.46 -13.83 -2.49
N VAL A 478 -9.11 -14.02 -3.64
CA VAL A 478 -9.55 -15.36 -4.09
C VAL A 478 -8.36 -16.27 -4.40
N MET A 479 -7.31 -15.76 -5.05
CA MET A 479 -6.08 -16.52 -5.32
C MET A 479 -5.32 -16.89 -4.05
N LEU A 480 -5.24 -15.99 -3.06
CA LEU A 480 -4.69 -16.29 -1.74
C LEU A 480 -5.51 -17.36 -1.01
N SER A 481 -6.83 -17.32 -1.14
CA SER A 481 -7.69 -18.39 -0.65
C SER A 481 -7.37 -19.72 -1.33
N LEU A 482 -7.17 -19.75 -2.65
CA LEU A 482 -6.74 -20.96 -3.37
C LEU A 482 -5.38 -21.45 -2.87
N LYS A 483 -4.37 -20.57 -2.78
CA LYS A 483 -3.05 -20.86 -2.22
C LYS A 483 -3.14 -21.52 -0.84
N MET A 484 -3.98 -21.00 0.06
CA MET A 484 -4.17 -21.58 1.39
C MET A 484 -4.75 -22.99 1.34
N HIS A 485 -5.71 -23.27 0.44
CA HIS A 485 -6.23 -24.63 0.27
C HIS A 485 -5.18 -25.58 -0.30
N LEU A 486 -4.45 -25.15 -1.33
CA LEU A 486 -3.37 -25.93 -1.96
C LEU A 486 -2.25 -26.24 -0.96
N SER A 487 -1.75 -25.23 -0.27
CA SER A 487 -0.70 -25.37 0.77
C SER A 487 -1.12 -26.34 1.88
N ASN A 488 -2.41 -26.36 2.25
CA ASN A 488 -2.92 -27.30 3.25
C ASN A 488 -2.88 -28.75 2.77
N LEU A 489 -3.09 -29.02 1.47
CA LEU A 489 -3.02 -30.37 0.91
C LEU A 489 -1.60 -30.95 1.01
N VAL A 490 -0.59 -30.15 0.70
CA VAL A 490 0.83 -30.57 0.69
C VAL A 490 1.56 -30.32 2.01
N SER A 491 0.91 -29.68 2.99
CA SER A 491 1.55 -29.35 4.27
C SER A 491 2.00 -30.59 5.04
N ARG A 492 3.30 -30.65 5.37
CA ARG A 492 3.94 -31.69 6.18
C ARG A 492 3.94 -31.33 7.67
N LYS A 493 2.77 -30.96 8.21
CA LYS A 493 2.62 -30.56 9.63
C LYS A 493 1.64 -31.47 10.36
N SER A 494 1.92 -31.77 11.62
CA SER A 494 1.06 -32.54 12.52
C SER A 494 0.63 -33.89 11.91
N GLY A 495 -0.65 -34.29 12.01
CA GLY A 495 -1.15 -35.56 11.47
C GLY A 495 -0.98 -35.71 9.95
N ARG A 496 -0.82 -34.62 9.18
CA ARG A 496 -0.59 -34.69 7.73
C ARG A 496 0.81 -35.21 7.39
N LEU A 497 1.79 -35.00 8.28
CA LEU A 497 3.14 -35.57 8.12
C LEU A 497 3.08 -37.10 8.02
N LEU A 498 2.23 -37.74 8.83
CA LEU A 498 2.09 -39.20 8.83
C LEU A 498 1.47 -39.72 7.53
N ILE A 499 0.47 -39.01 6.99
CA ILE A 499 -0.13 -39.37 5.69
C ILE A 499 0.89 -39.21 4.56
N HIS A 500 1.55 -38.06 4.48
CA HIS A 500 2.58 -37.80 3.47
C HIS A 500 3.74 -38.79 3.56
N SER A 501 4.18 -39.14 4.77
CA SER A 501 5.23 -40.14 4.99
C SER A 501 4.79 -41.55 4.55
N ALA A 502 3.53 -41.93 4.80
CA ALA A 502 3.02 -43.23 4.36
C ALA A 502 2.91 -43.28 2.83
N ILE A 503 2.40 -42.21 2.21
CA ILE A 503 2.34 -42.07 0.75
C ILE A 503 3.74 -42.14 0.13
N ASP A 504 4.69 -41.37 0.67
CA ASP A 504 6.09 -41.38 0.24
C ASP A 504 6.68 -42.80 0.32
N LYS A 505 6.38 -43.55 1.38
CA LYS A 505 6.85 -44.92 1.54
C LYS A 505 6.21 -45.89 0.53
N LEU A 506 4.92 -45.76 0.25
CA LEU A 506 4.24 -46.57 -0.76
C LEU A 506 4.78 -46.30 -2.17
N CYS A 507 4.98 -45.03 -2.55
CA CYS A 507 5.61 -44.66 -3.82
C CYS A 507 7.03 -45.22 -3.94
N SER A 508 7.85 -45.11 -2.88
CA SER A 508 9.21 -45.66 -2.87
C SER A 508 9.25 -47.18 -3.04
N ILE A 509 8.27 -47.91 -2.48
CA ILE A 509 8.15 -49.37 -2.70
C ILE A 509 7.79 -49.67 -4.15
N ALA A 510 6.95 -48.86 -4.80
CA ALA A 510 6.61 -49.03 -6.21
C ALA A 510 7.85 -48.87 -7.11
N GLU A 511 8.65 -47.83 -6.87
CA GLU A 511 9.93 -47.60 -7.56
C GLU A 511 10.91 -48.75 -7.32
N GLU A 512 11.04 -49.22 -6.06
CA GLU A 512 11.89 -50.36 -5.73
C GLU A 512 11.46 -51.65 -6.48
N LEU A 513 10.16 -51.90 -6.58
CA LEU A 513 9.62 -53.04 -7.34
C LEU A 513 9.92 -52.92 -8.83
N SER A 514 9.86 -51.72 -9.41
CA SER A 514 10.22 -51.46 -10.81
C SER A 514 11.67 -51.79 -11.11
N ASN A 515 12.59 -51.25 -10.31
CA ASN A 515 14.03 -51.43 -10.49
C ASN A 515 14.39 -52.92 -10.41
N ARG A 516 13.85 -53.63 -9.42
CA ARG A 516 14.07 -55.08 -9.27
C ARG A 516 13.38 -55.92 -10.35
N PHE A 517 12.28 -55.44 -10.92
CA PHE A 517 11.63 -56.10 -12.06
C PHE A 517 12.51 -56.03 -13.32
N LEU A 518 13.26 -54.94 -13.51
CA LEU A 518 14.19 -54.74 -14.63
C LEU A 518 15.55 -55.41 -14.41
N GLU A 519 16.15 -55.26 -13.22
CA GLU A 519 17.50 -55.75 -12.90
C GLU A 519 17.52 -57.22 -12.42
N GLY A 520 16.36 -57.74 -12.02
CA GLY A 520 16.18 -59.08 -11.48
C GLY A 520 16.16 -59.14 -9.95
N PHE A 521 15.46 -60.14 -9.43
CA PHE A 521 15.35 -60.37 -7.98
C PHE A 521 16.59 -61.09 -7.46
N GLY A 522 17.37 -60.42 -6.60
CA GLY A 522 18.46 -61.04 -5.82
C GLY A 522 17.94 -61.86 -4.64
N ASP A 523 18.81 -62.67 -4.03
CA ASP A 523 18.45 -63.61 -2.95
C ASP A 523 18.07 -62.92 -1.62
N ASP A 524 18.56 -61.69 -1.39
CA ASP A 524 18.28 -60.88 -0.18
C ASP A 524 16.89 -60.21 -0.19
N PHE A 525 16.06 -60.44 -1.21
CA PHE A 525 14.76 -59.78 -1.34
C PHE A 525 13.61 -60.58 -0.71
N SER A 526 13.14 -60.10 0.44
CA SER A 526 11.97 -60.64 1.13
C SER A 526 10.67 -59.94 0.70
N LEU A 527 9.90 -60.60 -0.17
CA LEU A 527 8.53 -60.18 -0.51
C LEU A 527 7.62 -60.12 0.73
N ASP A 528 7.88 -60.96 1.73
CA ASP A 528 7.06 -61.02 2.94
C ASP A 528 7.25 -59.75 3.80
N ASP A 529 8.47 -59.20 3.87
CA ASP A 529 8.75 -57.96 4.58
C ASP A 529 8.09 -56.75 3.90
N LEU A 530 8.14 -56.67 2.57
CA LEU A 530 7.44 -55.62 1.83
C LEU A 530 5.92 -55.70 2.01
N ILE A 531 5.33 -56.89 1.99
CA ILE A 531 3.89 -57.08 2.24
C ILE A 531 3.54 -56.59 3.65
N VAL A 532 4.37 -56.85 4.67
CA VAL A 532 4.16 -56.37 6.04
C VAL A 532 4.21 -54.84 6.09
N ILE A 533 5.18 -54.22 5.43
CA ILE A 533 5.31 -52.75 5.35
C ILE A 533 4.08 -52.15 4.66
N VAL A 534 3.71 -52.61 3.46
CA VAL A 534 2.55 -52.09 2.73
C VAL A 534 1.25 -52.25 3.53
N LYS A 535 1.06 -53.39 4.23
CA LYS A 535 -0.08 -53.59 5.13
C LYS A 535 -0.10 -52.59 6.28
N LYS A 536 1.07 -52.30 6.88
CA LYS A 536 1.19 -51.33 7.97
C LYS A 536 0.86 -49.92 7.47
N GLU A 537 1.46 -49.47 6.38
CA GLU A 537 1.24 -48.13 5.83
C GLU A 537 -0.19 -47.94 5.34
N ARG A 538 -0.80 -48.94 4.69
CA ARG A 538 -2.21 -48.90 4.30
C ARG A 538 -3.14 -48.82 5.51
N LYS A 539 -2.88 -49.58 6.58
CA LYS A 539 -3.65 -49.48 7.83
C LYS A 539 -3.50 -48.10 8.48
N LEU A 540 -2.31 -47.50 8.40
CA LEU A 540 -2.06 -46.15 8.89
C LEU A 540 -2.86 -45.11 8.08
N LEU A 541 -2.86 -45.19 6.75
CA LEU A 541 -3.69 -44.32 5.90
C LEU A 541 -5.18 -44.46 6.23
N LEU A 542 -5.68 -45.68 6.40
CA LEU A 542 -7.07 -45.93 6.82
C LEU A 542 -7.37 -45.37 8.22
N GLY A 543 -6.47 -45.57 9.18
CA GLY A 543 -6.64 -45.04 10.54
C GLY A 543 -6.64 -43.51 10.57
N MET A 544 -5.70 -42.89 9.84
CA MET A 544 -5.57 -41.44 9.78
C MET A 544 -6.71 -40.78 9.01
N SER A 545 -7.18 -41.39 7.91
CA SER A 545 -8.32 -40.87 7.15
C SER A 545 -9.59 -40.72 7.99
N ARG A 546 -9.85 -41.66 8.91
CA ARG A 546 -10.96 -41.58 9.87
C ARG A 546 -10.82 -40.42 10.86
N SER A 547 -9.60 -40.06 11.22
CA SER A 547 -9.32 -38.93 12.12
C SER A 547 -9.36 -37.56 11.44
N MET A 548 -9.43 -37.53 10.10
CA MET A 548 -9.41 -36.31 9.28
C MET A 548 -10.75 -36.06 8.58
N GLU A 549 -11.86 -36.26 9.29
CA GLU A 549 -13.20 -35.92 8.80
C GLU A 549 -13.26 -34.47 8.29
N GLY A 550 -13.92 -34.29 7.13
CA GLY A 550 -14.02 -32.98 6.47
C GLY A 550 -12.82 -32.59 5.59
N THR A 551 -11.79 -33.44 5.48
CA THR A 551 -10.70 -33.27 4.51
C THR A 551 -10.83 -34.22 3.32
N VAL A 552 -10.12 -33.94 2.23
CA VAL A 552 -10.04 -34.83 1.05
C VAL A 552 -9.58 -36.24 1.44
N PHE A 553 -8.70 -36.34 2.43
CA PHE A 553 -8.17 -37.62 2.90
C PHE A 553 -9.21 -38.48 3.63
N SER A 554 -10.35 -37.93 4.09
CA SER A 554 -11.43 -38.75 4.68
C SER A 554 -12.04 -39.73 3.68
N CYS A 555 -12.07 -39.38 2.39
CA CYS A 555 -12.56 -40.22 1.31
C CYS A 555 -11.71 -41.48 1.12
N ILE A 556 -10.44 -41.49 1.57
CA ILE A 556 -9.57 -42.68 1.56
C ILE A 556 -10.23 -43.82 2.33
N ASN A 557 -10.89 -43.53 3.46
CA ASN A 557 -11.54 -44.57 4.25
C ASN A 557 -12.65 -45.26 3.46
N VAL A 558 -13.43 -44.51 2.68
CA VAL A 558 -14.53 -45.04 1.86
C VAL A 558 -14.01 -45.84 0.66
N LEU A 559 -12.88 -45.41 0.09
CA LEU A 559 -12.30 -46.02 -1.12
C LEU A 559 -11.46 -47.26 -0.82
N LEU A 560 -10.83 -47.34 0.36
CA LEU A 560 -9.89 -48.41 0.74
C LEU A 560 -10.42 -49.42 1.76
N SER A 561 -11.57 -49.16 2.40
CA SER A 561 -12.31 -50.12 3.23
C SER A 561 -12.98 -51.18 2.38
#